data_AF-A0A7C2E5Y9-F1
#
_entry.id   AF-A0A7C2E5Y9-F1
#
_cell.length_a   1.000
_cell.length_b   1.000
_cell.length_c   1.000
_cell.angle_alpha   90.00
_cell.angle_beta   90.00
_cell.angle_gamma   90.00
#
_symmetry.space_group_name_H-M   'P 1'
#
loop_
_entity.id
_entity.type
_entity.pdbx_description
1 polymer ?
#
loop_
_entity_poly.entity_id
_entity_poly.type
_entity_poly.pdbx_seq_one_letter_code
_entity_poly.pdbx_strand_id
1 'polypeptide(L)'
;MSEEELVELAKRYRVHLLVHGHTHVHGIWEHHSLLVCNPGSPSLPKGDEVPSVAVLEEGVVSLYDLRDGSVFSSRRLPGGTGA
;
A
#
# COMPACT_ATOMS: atom_id res chain seq x y z
N MET A 1 -3.54 -17.53 -3.09
CA MET A 1 -4.48 -16.64 -3.80
C MET A 1 -3.64 -15.64 -4.56
N SER A 2 -3.95 -15.39 -5.82
CA SER A 2 -3.24 -14.39 -6.62
C SER A 2 -3.64 -12.98 -6.22
N GLU A 3 -2.86 -11.98 -6.65
CA GLU A 3 -3.18 -10.58 -6.40
C GLU A 3 -4.52 -10.19 -7.05
N GLU A 4 -4.78 -10.71 -8.26
CA GLU A 4 -6.03 -10.49 -8.97
C GLU A 4 -7.24 -11.01 -8.19
N GLU A 5 -7.13 -12.19 -7.57
CA GLU A 5 -8.20 -12.74 -6.72
C GLU A 5 -8.48 -11.87 -5.50
N LEU A 6 -7.44 -11.31 -4.87
CA LEU A 6 -7.57 -10.40 -3.74
C LEU A 6 -8.20 -9.07 -4.16
N VAL A 7 -7.82 -8.53 -5.31
CA VAL A 7 -8.38 -7.29 -5.88
C VAL A 7 -9.87 -7.47 -6.18
N GLU A 8 -10.28 -8.59 -6.78
CA GLU A 8 -11.68 -8.85 -7.06
C GLU A 8 -12.51 -9.02 -5.77
N LEU A 9 -11.93 -9.64 -4.75
CA LEU A 9 -12.56 -9.75 -3.43
C LEU A 9 -12.73 -8.37 -2.77
N ALA A 10 -11.68 -7.54 -2.81
CA ALA A 10 -11.70 -6.19 -2.26
C ALA A 10 -12.76 -5.31 -2.94
N LYS A 11 -12.87 -5.37 -4.27
CA LYS A 11 -13.93 -4.70 -5.04
C LYS A 11 -15.31 -5.18 -4.62
N ARG A 12 -15.52 -6.50 -4.48
CA ARG A 12 -16.81 -7.09 -4.05
C ARG A 12 -17.25 -6.57 -2.69
N TYR A 13 -16.32 -6.43 -1.75
CA TYR A 13 -16.59 -5.89 -0.42
C TYR A 13 -16.55 -4.35 -0.34
N ARG A 14 -16.37 -3.65 -1.47
CA ARG A 14 -16.30 -2.18 -1.55
C ARG A 14 -15.22 -1.60 -0.63
N VAL A 15 -14.07 -2.28 -0.58
CA VAL A 15 -12.90 -1.86 0.17
C VAL A 15 -12.21 -0.72 -0.57
N HIS A 16 -11.69 0.27 0.18
CA HIS A 16 -10.94 1.41 -0.38
C HIS A 16 -9.42 1.19 -0.39
N LEU A 17 -8.91 0.33 0.50
CA LEU A 17 -7.49 -0.03 0.61
C LEU A 17 -7.32 -1.54 0.85
N LEU A 18 -6.66 -2.22 -0.09
CA LEU A 18 -6.18 -3.59 0.07
C LEU A 18 -4.71 -3.53 0.48
N VAL A 19 -4.38 -4.06 1.66
CA VAL A 19 -2.98 -4.19 2.13
C VAL A 19 -2.56 -5.65 2.05
N HIS A 20 -1.47 -5.94 1.34
CA HIS A 20 -0.90 -7.30 1.28
C HIS A 20 0.61 -7.26 1.15
N GLY A 21 1.29 -8.32 1.61
CA GLY A 21 2.75 -8.47 1.53
C GLY A 21 3.16 -9.60 0.58
N HIS A 22 4.01 -10.50 1.09
CA HIS A 22 4.54 -11.71 0.43
C HIS A 22 5.69 -11.49 -0.55
N THR A 23 5.60 -10.51 -1.46
CA THR A 23 6.64 -10.28 -2.47
C THR A 23 7.90 -9.60 -1.91
N HIS A 24 7.76 -8.90 -0.78
CA HIS A 24 8.76 -8.00 -0.18
C HIS A 24 9.14 -6.79 -1.07
N VAL A 25 8.40 -6.57 -2.16
CA VAL A 25 8.52 -5.39 -3.02
C VAL A 25 7.44 -4.41 -2.59
N HIS A 26 7.84 -3.24 -2.09
CA HIS A 26 6.87 -2.23 -1.68
C HIS A 26 6.20 -1.58 -2.89
N GLY A 27 5.04 -0.99 -2.67
CA GLY A 27 4.38 -0.18 -3.69
C GLY A 27 2.95 0.19 -3.33
N ILE A 28 2.46 1.21 -4.02
CA ILE A 28 1.04 1.61 -3.95
C ILE A 28 0.54 1.71 -5.39
N TRP A 29 -0.51 0.97 -5.71
CA TRP A 29 -1.11 0.89 -7.04
C TRP A 29 -2.60 1.25 -6.99
N GLU A 30 -3.05 1.99 -8.00
CA GLU A 30 -4.43 2.45 -8.12
C GLU A 30 -5.23 1.51 -9.04
N HIS A 31 -6.31 0.96 -8.52
CA HIS A 31 -7.25 0.10 -9.23
C HIS A 31 -8.65 0.70 -9.17
N HIS A 32 -8.92 1.71 -10.00
CA HIS A 32 -10.18 2.45 -10.03
C HIS A 32 -10.57 3.01 -8.64
N SER A 33 -11.49 2.35 -7.93
CA SER A 33 -11.98 2.74 -6.60
C SER A 33 -11.26 2.06 -5.44
N LEU A 34 -10.14 1.38 -5.71
CA LEU A 34 -9.35 0.63 -4.74
C LEU A 34 -7.90 1.07 -4.83
N LEU A 35 -7.28 1.36 -3.69
CA LEU A 35 -5.82 1.36 -3.56
C LEU A 35 -5.34 -0.02 -3.14
N VAL A 36 -4.27 -0.48 -3.78
CA VAL A 36 -3.54 -1.69 -3.40
C VAL A 36 -2.19 -1.24 -2.86
N CYS A 37 -1.86 -1.65 -1.64
CA CYS A 37 -0.64 -1.26 -0.95
C CYS A 37 0.12 -2.51 -0.51
N ASN A 38 1.37 -2.59 -0.93
CA ASN A 38 2.34 -3.50 -0.34
C ASN A 38 3.35 -2.68 0.47
N PRO A 39 3.39 -2.85 1.81
CA PRO A 39 4.32 -2.12 2.67
C PRO A 39 5.78 -2.52 2.44
N GLY A 40 6.04 -3.59 1.66
CA GLY A 40 7.37 -4.15 1.48
C GLY A 40 7.78 -5.02 2.66
N SER A 41 9.06 -4.95 3.01
CA SER A 41 9.60 -5.64 4.16
C SER A 41 10.51 -4.70 4.96
N PRO A 42 10.38 -4.66 6.30
CA PRO A 42 11.26 -3.87 7.14
C PRO A 42 12.65 -4.50 7.32
N SER A 43 12.78 -5.81 7.09
CA SER A 43 14.00 -6.57 7.39
C SER A 43 14.60 -7.30 6.19
N LEU A 44 13.81 -7.60 5.16
CA LEU A 44 14.24 -8.35 3.98
C LEU A 44 13.63 -7.73 2.69
N PRO A 45 13.92 -6.45 2.38
CA PRO A 45 13.37 -5.81 1.18
C PRO A 45 13.83 -6.55 -0.09
N LYS A 46 13.06 -6.41 -1.18
CA LYS A 46 13.42 -6.91 -2.50
C LYS A 46 13.14 -5.85 -3.56
N GLY A 47 13.97 -5.81 -4.60
CA GLY A 47 13.83 -4.88 -5.73
C GLY A 47 14.88 -3.78 -5.64
N ASP A 48 14.58 -2.72 -4.90
CA ASP A 48 15.47 -1.58 -4.67
C ASP A 48 16.17 -1.60 -3.30
N GLU A 49 16.00 -2.69 -2.55
CA GLU A 49 16.59 -2.94 -1.23
C GLU A 49 16.23 -1.90 -0.16
N VAL A 50 15.12 -1.17 -0.32
CA VAL A 50 14.65 -0.18 0.68
C VAL A 50 13.78 -0.83 1.75
N PRO A 51 14.24 -0.91 3.02
CA PRO A 51 13.42 -1.41 4.11
C PRO A 51 12.28 -0.44 4.39
N SER A 52 11.05 -0.94 4.35
CA SER A 52 9.88 -0.07 4.26
C SER A 52 8.72 -0.51 5.15
N VAL A 53 7.88 0.46 5.50
CA VAL A 53 6.58 0.30 6.15
C VAL A 53 5.56 1.24 5.50
N ALA A 54 4.29 0.86 5.56
CA ALA A 54 3.18 1.74 5.21
C ALA A 54 2.52 2.32 6.46
N VAL A 55 2.25 3.61 6.46
CA VAL A 55 1.45 4.30 7.50
C VAL A 55 0.20 4.85 6.85
N LEU A 56 -0.96 4.59 7.44
CA LEU A 56 -2.24 5.20 7.06
C LEU A 56 -2.63 6.23 8.11
N GLU A 57 -2.69 7.49 7.71
CA GLU A 57 -3.04 8.63 8.57
C GLU A 57 -3.95 9.59 7.80
N GLU A 58 -5.08 10.01 8.40
CA GLU A 58 -6.02 10.96 7.79
C GLU A 58 -6.42 10.61 6.34
N GLY A 59 -6.62 9.32 6.07
CA GLY A 59 -6.99 8.82 4.74
C GLY A 59 -5.87 8.89 3.69
N VAL A 60 -4.61 9.07 4.10
CA VAL A 60 -3.43 9.01 3.24
C VAL A 60 -2.55 7.83 3.65
N VAL A 61 -2.32 6.90 2.73
CA VAL A 61 -1.33 5.84 2.91
C VAL A 61 0.01 6.30 2.37
N SER A 62 1.07 6.19 3.17
CA SER A 62 2.43 6.62 2.83
C SER A 62 3.44 5.51 3.11
N LEU A 63 4.39 5.31 2.20
CA LEU A 63 5.53 4.42 2.37
C LEU A 63 6.73 5.20 2.91
N TYR A 64 7.29 4.69 4.00
CA TYR A 64 8.45 5.24 4.68
C TYR A 64 9.68 4.38 4.41
N ASP A 65 10.80 5.02 4.13
CA ASP A 65 12.12 4.42 4.22
C ASP A 65 12.54 4.36 5.68
N LEU A 66 12.78 3.17 6.20
CA LEU A 66 13.16 2.98 7.60
C LEU A 66 14.61 3.40 7.91
N ARG A 67 15.44 3.66 6.89
CA ARG A 67 16.83 4.07 7.08
C ARG A 67 16.94 5.49 7.61
N ASP A 68 16.09 6.38 7.11
CA ASP A 68 16.12 7.82 7.45
C ASP A 68 14.75 8.40 7.85
N GLY A 69 13.68 7.62 7.77
CA GLY A 69 12.31 8.04 8.08
C GLY A 69 11.65 8.89 6.99
N SER A 70 12.26 8.98 5.80
CA SER A 70 11.70 9.76 4.70
C SER A 70 10.51 9.05 4.05
N VAL A 71 9.56 9.85 3.55
CA VAL A 71 8.44 9.33 2.74
C VAL A 71 8.84 9.39 1.28
N PHE A 72 8.78 8.26 0.60
CA PHE A 72 9.12 8.16 -0.83
C PHE A 72 7.90 7.88 -1.72
N SER A 73 6.74 7.52 -1.15
CA SER A 73 5.48 7.38 -1.88
C SER A 73 4.28 7.63 -0.97
N SER A 74 3.24 8.28 -1.48
CA SER A 74 1.99 8.52 -0.75
C SER A 74 0.77 8.58 -1.67
N ARG A 75 -0.38 8.11 -1.20
CA ARG A 75 -1.66 8.14 -1.93
C ARG A 75 -2.83 8.35 -0.97
N ARG A 76 -3.84 9.10 -1.42
CA ARG A 76 -5.09 9.30 -0.68
C ARG A 76 -6.10 8.22 -1.05
N LEU A 77 -6.80 7.70 -0.03
CA LEU A 77 -7.87 6.73 -0.22
C LEU A 77 -8.97 7.28 -1.13
N PRO A 78 -9.43 6.50 -2.12
CA PRO A 78 -10.57 6.87 -2.95
C PRO A 78 -11.84 6.95 -2.06
N GLY A 79 -12.63 8.01 -2.22
CA GLY A 79 -13.89 8.19 -1.49
C GLY A 79 -13.77 8.83 -0.10
N GLY A 80 -12.57 9.21 0.34
CA GLY A 80 -12.40 10.07 1.52
C GLY A 80 -13.01 11.44 1.26
N THR A 81 -14.17 11.71 1.86
CA THR A 81 -14.70 13.07 1.96
C THR A 81 -13.72 13.86 2.82
N GLY A 82 -12.99 14.78 2.19
CA GLY A 82 -12.41 15.88 2.94
C GLY A 82 -13.56 16.60 3.64
N ALA A 83 -13.37 16.90 4.92
CA ALA A 83 -14.18 17.90 5.62
C ALA A 83 -14.15 19.24 4.86
#